data_AF-A0A7W1NYN7-F1
#
_entry.id   AF-A0A7W1NYN7-F1
#
_cell.length_a   1.000
_cell.length_b   1.000
_cell.length_c   1.000
_cell.angle_alpha   90.00
_cell.angle_beta   90.00
_cell.angle_gamma   90.00
#
_symmetry.space_group_name_H-M   'P 1'
#
loop_
_entity.id
_entity.type
_entity.pdbx_description
1 polymer ?
#
loop_
_entity_poly.entity_id
_entity_poly.type
_entity_poly.pdbx_seq_one_letter_code
_entity_poly.pdbx_strand_id
1 'polypeptide(L)'
;MDMDEDDLELMFDKPLTTASAKGTSKKGIPYDELDANMVKLVQALNRYPGVMTVGSCGGHEVITNPSQWRAGTWYVKFTLPSGKFGWYLLEHLAWVVNEDYRGSGRNVILLPTSAPPYLNTVGQCLHFVIEGYGGENPDELAKFLDATRKYLTKKRR
;
A
#
# COMPACT_ATOMS: atom_id res chain seq x y z
N MET A 1 4.71 31.91 -7.29
CA MET A 1 5.73 31.21 -8.08
C MET A 1 5.08 29.92 -8.48
N ASP A 2 4.38 29.98 -9.60
CA ASP A 2 3.68 28.84 -10.18
C ASP A 2 4.74 27.94 -10.81
N MET A 3 4.76 26.67 -10.42
CA MET A 3 5.58 25.66 -11.09
C MET A 3 4.81 25.21 -12.33
N ASP A 4 5.43 25.39 -13.50
CA ASP A 4 4.85 25.05 -14.80
C ASP A 4 4.73 23.54 -14.99
N GLU A 5 3.82 23.09 -15.87
CA GLU A 5 3.55 21.66 -16.12
C GLU A 5 4.78 20.88 -16.61
N ASP A 6 5.76 21.56 -17.21
CA ASP A 6 7.04 20.99 -17.65
C ASP A 6 7.93 20.60 -16.45
N ASP A 7 7.81 21.27 -15.30
CA ASP A 7 8.53 20.91 -14.08
C ASP A 7 8.01 19.59 -13.48
N LEU A 8 6.75 19.22 -13.74
CA LEU A 8 6.17 17.96 -13.30
C LEU A 8 6.63 16.78 -14.17
N GLU A 9 6.72 16.95 -15.49
CA GLU A 9 7.27 15.91 -16.39
C GLU A 9 8.77 15.67 -16.14
N LEU A 10 9.55 16.73 -15.87
CA LEU A 10 10.96 16.62 -15.51
C LEU A 10 11.23 15.91 -14.17
N MET A 11 10.23 15.79 -13.29
CA MET A 11 10.34 15.01 -12.04
C MET A 11 10.12 13.51 -12.22
N PHE A 12 9.52 13.07 -13.34
CA PHE A 12 9.33 11.64 -13.63
C PHE A 12 10.57 10.98 -14.26
N ASP A 13 11.50 11.76 -14.84
CA ASP A 13 12.64 11.24 -15.60
C ASP A 13 14.03 11.43 -14.95
N LYS A 14 14.13 12.07 -13.77
CA LYS A 14 15.40 12.19 -13.06
C LYS A 14 15.53 11.14 -11.95
N PRO A 15 16.61 10.33 -11.90
CA PRO A 15 16.92 9.58 -10.70
C PRO A 15 17.20 10.58 -9.58
N LEU A 16 16.34 10.59 -8.56
CA LEU A 16 16.55 11.33 -7.32
C LEU A 16 17.89 10.91 -6.71
N THR A 17 18.90 11.76 -6.92
CA THR A 17 20.17 11.69 -6.20
C THR A 17 19.97 12.41 -4.88
N THR A 18 19.68 11.64 -3.82
CA THR A 18 19.79 12.12 -2.45
C THR A 18 20.80 11.27 -1.69
N ALA A 19 21.63 11.98 -0.92
CA ALA A 19 22.75 11.45 -0.18
C ALA A 19 22.30 10.42 0.88
N SER A 20 22.94 9.25 0.80
CA SER A 20 23.26 8.28 1.86
C SER A 20 22.44 8.35 3.16
N ALA A 21 21.33 7.63 3.19
CA ALA A 21 20.93 6.87 4.37
C ALA A 21 21.42 5.43 4.16
N LYS A 22 22.11 4.86 5.16
CA LYS A 22 22.67 3.50 5.16
C LYS A 22 21.69 2.51 4.51
N GLY A 23 22.14 1.94 3.40
CA GLY A 23 21.31 1.20 2.47
C GLY A 23 20.73 -0.09 3.02
N THR A 24 19.47 -0.31 2.69
CA THR A 24 19.08 -1.57 2.07
C THR A 24 18.74 -1.25 0.62
N SER A 25 19.75 -1.40 -0.23
CA SER A 25 19.62 -1.55 -1.68
C SER A 25 18.39 -2.38 -2.03
N LYS A 26 17.66 -1.97 -3.09
CA LYS A 26 16.73 -2.77 -3.94
C LYS A 26 16.86 -4.30 -3.79
N LYS A 27 16.40 -4.87 -2.68
CA LYS A 27 15.95 -6.26 -2.64
C LYS A 27 14.46 -6.14 -2.88
N GLY A 28 14.01 -6.53 -4.06
CA GLY A 28 12.59 -6.71 -4.29
C GLY A 28 12.02 -7.59 -3.16
N ILE A 29 10.76 -7.37 -2.80
CA ILE A 29 10.10 -8.21 -1.81
C ILE A 29 10.20 -9.67 -2.30
N PRO A 30 10.77 -10.60 -1.51
CA PRO A 30 10.83 -12.01 -1.88
C PRO A 30 9.40 -12.56 -1.87
N TYR A 31 8.76 -12.55 -3.04
CA TYR A 31 7.35 -12.93 -3.19
C TYR A 31 7.10 -14.40 -2.85
N ASP A 32 8.14 -15.24 -2.90
CA ASP A 32 8.16 -16.65 -2.52
C ASP A 32 8.10 -16.87 -1.01
N GLU A 33 8.45 -15.86 -0.20
CA GLU A 33 8.34 -15.89 1.26
C GLU A 33 6.96 -15.40 1.76
N LEU A 34 6.10 -14.90 0.87
CA LEU A 34 4.76 -14.45 1.22
C LEU A 34 3.76 -15.61 1.23
N ASP A 35 2.71 -15.48 2.03
CA ASP A 35 1.53 -16.36 1.94
C ASP A 35 1.00 -16.36 0.50
N ALA A 36 0.81 -17.55 -0.07
CA ALA A 36 0.52 -17.70 -1.50
C ALA A 36 -0.72 -16.92 -1.96
N ASN A 37 -1.73 -16.76 -1.10
CA ASN A 37 -2.94 -15.99 -1.37
C ASN A 37 -2.74 -14.46 -1.29
N MET A 38 -1.63 -13.98 -0.74
CA MET A 38 -1.32 -12.54 -0.64
C MET A 38 -0.47 -12.03 -1.80
N VAL A 39 0.23 -12.91 -2.52
CA VAL A 39 1.20 -12.54 -3.57
C VAL A 39 0.61 -11.56 -4.59
N LYS A 40 -0.59 -11.84 -5.13
CA LYS A 40 -1.18 -10.97 -6.17
C LYS A 40 -1.59 -9.61 -5.64
N LEU A 41 -2.11 -9.55 -4.40
CA LEU A 41 -2.48 -8.28 -3.77
C LEU A 41 -1.25 -7.42 -3.49
N VAL A 42 -0.19 -8.01 -2.95
CA VAL A 42 1.09 -7.32 -2.72
C VAL A 42 1.69 -6.83 -4.04
N GLN A 43 1.65 -7.65 -5.10
CA GLN A 43 2.08 -7.23 -6.43
C GLN A 43 1.24 -6.06 -6.98
N ALA A 44 -0.09 -6.12 -6.86
CA ALA A 44 -0.97 -5.06 -7.34
C ALA A 44 -0.71 -3.74 -6.61
N LEU A 45 -0.51 -3.77 -5.29
CA LEU A 45 -0.15 -2.60 -4.50
C LEU A 45 1.22 -2.03 -4.90
N ASN A 46 2.25 -2.87 -5.04
CA ASN A 46 3.59 -2.41 -5.40
C ASN A 46 3.71 -1.89 -6.85
N ARG A 47 2.67 -2.05 -7.69
CA ARG A 47 2.62 -1.38 -9.02
C ARG A 47 2.25 0.09 -8.94
N TYR A 48 1.71 0.55 -7.81
CA TYR A 48 1.55 1.98 -7.57
C TYR A 48 2.92 2.59 -7.30
N PRO A 49 3.34 3.62 -8.05
CA PRO A 49 4.63 4.27 -7.78
C PRO A 49 4.60 4.83 -6.35
N GLY A 50 5.63 4.53 -5.55
CA GLY A 50 5.75 4.99 -4.16
C GLY A 50 5.10 4.12 -3.08
N VAL A 51 4.25 3.15 -3.42
CA VAL A 51 3.83 2.14 -2.42
C VAL A 51 4.99 1.21 -2.11
N MET A 52 5.24 0.99 -0.82
CA MET A 52 6.16 -0.05 -0.37
C MET A 52 5.46 -0.94 0.66
N THR A 53 5.16 -2.18 0.30
CA THR A 53 4.68 -3.17 1.27
C THR A 53 5.76 -3.50 2.29
N VAL A 54 5.40 -3.48 3.57
CA VAL A 54 6.29 -3.78 4.71
C VAL A 54 5.93 -5.08 5.43
N GLY A 55 4.76 -5.66 5.15
CA GLY A 55 4.36 -6.95 5.68
C GLY A 55 2.95 -7.36 5.26
N SER A 56 2.64 -8.64 5.36
CA SER A 56 1.30 -9.19 5.08
C SER A 56 1.07 -10.50 5.82
N CYS A 57 -0.19 -10.88 5.98
CA CYS A 57 -0.61 -12.21 6.45
C CYS A 57 -1.88 -12.61 5.71
N GLY A 58 -1.91 -13.82 5.16
CA GLY A 58 -3.01 -14.41 4.41
C GLY A 58 -4.06 -15.11 5.27
N GLY A 59 -3.81 -15.25 6.57
CA GLY A 59 -4.68 -15.94 7.51
C GLY A 59 -4.34 -17.42 7.64
N HIS A 60 -4.28 -17.91 8.87
CA HIS A 60 -3.80 -19.26 9.20
C HIS A 60 -4.83 -20.04 10.02
N GLU A 61 -4.98 -21.33 9.75
CA GLU A 61 -5.83 -22.22 10.56
C GLU A 61 -5.28 -22.41 11.98
N VAL A 62 -3.95 -22.48 12.10
CA VAL A 62 -3.24 -22.62 13.36
C VAL A 62 -2.37 -21.39 13.59
N ILE A 63 -2.59 -20.70 14.71
CA ILE A 63 -1.85 -19.51 15.10
C ILE A 63 -0.67 -19.91 15.97
N THR A 64 0.54 -19.68 15.44
CA THR A 64 1.82 -20.04 16.07
C THR A 64 2.55 -18.83 16.65
N ASN A 65 2.19 -17.61 16.25
CA ASN A 65 2.74 -16.38 16.80
C ASN A 65 1.71 -15.22 16.80
N PRO A 66 1.92 -14.16 17.61
CA PRO A 66 0.96 -13.08 17.77
C PRO A 66 0.70 -12.21 16.53
N SER A 67 1.57 -12.26 15.51
CA SER A 67 1.40 -11.48 14.27
C SER A 67 0.56 -12.19 13.21
N GLN A 68 0.28 -13.48 13.40
CA GLN A 68 -0.58 -14.27 12.52
C GLN A 68 -2.05 -13.98 12.80
N TRP A 69 -2.80 -13.80 11.72
CA TRP A 69 -4.25 -13.67 11.77
C TRP A 69 -4.93 -15.00 11.50
N ARG A 70 -6.15 -15.17 12.00
CA ARG A 70 -6.95 -16.38 11.79
C ARG A 70 -7.35 -16.57 10.34
N ALA A 71 -7.57 -17.82 9.94
CA ALA A 71 -8.15 -18.18 8.65
C ALA A 71 -9.45 -17.39 8.40
N GLY A 72 -9.66 -16.99 7.13
CA GLY A 72 -10.77 -16.12 6.74
C GLY A 72 -10.55 -14.63 7.03
N THR A 73 -9.37 -14.24 7.49
CA THR A 73 -8.94 -12.85 7.62
C THR A 73 -7.53 -12.66 7.05
N TRP A 74 -7.24 -11.50 6.50
CA TRP A 74 -5.92 -11.18 5.97
C TRP A 74 -5.61 -9.69 6.13
N TYR A 75 -4.33 -9.35 6.07
CA TYR A 75 -3.89 -7.96 6.00
C TYR A 75 -2.68 -7.78 5.08
N VAL A 76 -2.54 -6.58 4.54
CA VAL A 76 -1.31 -6.09 3.92
C VAL A 76 -1.00 -4.69 4.47
N LYS A 77 0.21 -4.52 4.97
CA LYS A 77 0.73 -3.27 5.55
C LYS A 77 1.74 -2.65 4.60
N PHE A 78 1.62 -1.35 4.37
CA PHE A 78 2.50 -0.61 3.48
C PHE A 78 2.78 0.82 3.97
N THR A 79 3.78 1.45 3.38
CA THR A 79 4.09 2.87 3.53
C THR A 79 3.85 3.61 2.23
N LEU A 80 3.60 4.91 2.35
CA LEU A 80 3.51 5.86 1.24
C LEU A 80 4.61 6.92 1.39
N PRO A 81 4.98 7.63 0.30
CA PRO A 81 5.89 8.77 0.40
C PRO A 81 5.29 9.87 1.30
N SER A 82 6.11 10.59 2.04
CA SER A 82 5.64 11.65 2.96
C SER A 82 5.23 12.96 2.27
N GLY A 83 5.50 13.10 0.97
CA GLY A 83 5.21 14.31 0.18
C GLY A 83 3.79 14.37 -0.39
N LYS A 84 3.51 15.45 -1.14
CA LYS A 84 2.22 15.73 -1.81
C LYS A 84 1.70 14.54 -2.63
N PHE A 85 2.60 13.87 -3.34
CA PHE A 85 2.24 12.69 -4.13
C PHE A 85 1.74 11.51 -3.27
N GLY A 86 2.29 11.31 -2.06
CA GLY A 86 1.80 10.28 -1.15
C GLY A 86 0.38 10.56 -0.66
N TRP A 87 0.02 11.83 -0.45
CA TRP A 87 -1.36 12.21 -0.14
C TRP A 87 -2.32 11.93 -1.29
N TYR A 88 -1.92 12.21 -2.52
CA TYR A 88 -2.73 11.89 -3.71
C TYR A 88 -2.95 10.39 -3.86
N LEU A 89 -1.89 9.62 -3.62
CA LEU A 89 -1.97 8.17 -3.65
C LEU A 89 -2.84 7.62 -2.51
N LEU A 90 -2.77 8.21 -1.32
CA LEU A 90 -3.65 7.86 -0.21
C LEU A 90 -5.12 8.17 -0.53
N GLU A 91 -5.41 9.34 -1.09
CA GLU A 91 -6.76 9.73 -1.52
C GLU A 91 -7.33 8.71 -2.51
N HIS A 92 -6.55 8.36 -3.55
CA HIS A 92 -6.94 7.35 -4.52
C HIS A 92 -7.20 6.00 -3.88
N LEU A 93 -6.28 5.49 -3.05
CA LEU A 93 -6.43 4.18 -2.40
C LEU A 93 -7.60 4.17 -1.40
N ALA A 94 -7.80 5.25 -0.66
CA ALA A 94 -8.92 5.39 0.26
C ALA A 94 -10.26 5.34 -0.49
N TRP A 95 -10.39 6.07 -1.61
CA TRP A 95 -11.57 5.99 -2.46
C TRP A 95 -11.79 4.57 -3.02
N VAL A 96 -10.77 3.99 -3.66
CA VAL A 96 -10.88 2.66 -4.28
C VAL A 96 -11.25 1.59 -3.26
N VAL A 97 -10.59 1.58 -2.09
CA VAL A 97 -10.79 0.52 -1.09
C VAL A 97 -12.02 0.78 -0.23
N ASN A 98 -12.15 1.96 0.38
CA ASN A 98 -13.18 2.22 1.39
C ASN A 98 -14.51 2.67 0.80
N GLU A 99 -14.51 3.40 -0.32
CA GLU A 99 -15.75 3.94 -0.89
C GLU A 99 -16.31 3.04 -1.99
N ASP A 100 -15.46 2.60 -2.92
CA ASP A 100 -15.92 1.83 -4.09
C ASP A 100 -15.99 0.32 -3.77
N TYR A 101 -14.84 -0.30 -3.47
CA TYR A 101 -14.78 -1.75 -3.22
C TYR A 101 -15.60 -2.15 -1.99
N ARG A 102 -15.33 -1.53 -0.83
CA ARG A 102 -16.10 -1.77 0.40
C ARG A 102 -17.55 -1.32 0.29
N GLY A 103 -17.82 -0.18 -0.35
CA GLY A 103 -19.19 0.33 -0.55
C GLY A 103 -20.10 -0.64 -1.31
N SER A 104 -19.53 -1.56 -2.10
CA SER A 104 -20.26 -2.66 -2.75
C SER A 104 -20.65 -3.83 -1.81
N GLY A 105 -20.49 -3.67 -0.49
CA GLY A 105 -20.84 -4.68 0.52
C GLY A 105 -19.69 -5.62 0.89
N ARG A 106 -18.45 -5.27 0.51
CA ARG A 106 -17.25 -6.07 0.81
C ARG A 106 -16.74 -5.81 2.22
N ASN A 107 -16.21 -6.83 2.87
CA ASN A 107 -15.64 -6.76 4.21
C ASN A 107 -14.14 -6.44 4.18
N VAL A 108 -13.78 -5.39 3.45
CA VAL A 108 -12.40 -4.91 3.30
C VAL A 108 -12.32 -3.46 3.76
N ILE A 109 -11.24 -3.08 4.44
CA ILE A 109 -11.04 -1.71 4.92
C ILE A 109 -9.57 -1.29 4.82
N LEU A 110 -9.33 -0.05 4.40
CA LEU A 110 -8.06 0.65 4.51
C LEU A 110 -8.08 1.57 5.73
N LEU A 111 -7.08 1.44 6.60
CA LEU A 111 -6.92 2.28 7.78
C LEU A 111 -5.46 2.70 8.03
N PRO A 112 -5.24 3.90 8.62
CA PRO A 112 -3.93 4.27 9.12
C PRO A 112 -3.58 3.51 10.39
N THR A 113 -2.30 3.22 10.57
CA THR A 113 -1.76 2.67 11.82
C THR A 113 -0.42 3.34 12.14
N SER A 114 -0.10 3.46 13.42
CA SER A 114 1.18 4.00 13.87
C SER A 114 1.68 3.24 15.09
N ALA A 115 2.96 2.88 15.07
CA ALA A 115 3.63 2.45 16.30
C ALA A 115 3.69 3.64 17.29
N PRO A 116 3.78 3.38 18.61
CA PRO A 116 3.85 4.44 19.60
C PRO A 116 5.08 5.33 19.36
N PRO A 117 4.91 6.66 19.16
CA PRO A 117 6.02 7.53 18.81
C PRO A 117 7.07 7.66 19.91
N TYR A 118 6.73 7.41 21.18
CA TYR A 118 7.71 7.47 22.28
C TYR A 118 8.73 6.32 22.26
N LEU A 119 8.51 5.28 21.44
CA LEU A 119 9.46 4.19 21.18
C LEU A 119 10.14 4.30 19.81
N ASN A 120 9.78 5.31 19.01
CA ASN A 120 10.13 5.40 17.60
C ASN A 120 10.39 6.86 17.18
N THR A 121 10.63 7.13 15.90
CA THR A 121 10.81 8.49 15.40
C THR A 121 9.49 9.04 14.83
N VAL A 122 9.02 10.16 15.38
CA VAL A 122 7.85 10.89 14.85
C VAL A 122 8.05 11.17 13.36
N GLY A 123 7.01 10.94 12.56
CA GLY A 123 7.06 11.06 11.10
C GLY A 123 7.60 9.83 10.36
N GLN A 124 8.12 8.82 11.08
CA GLN A 124 8.56 7.54 10.50
C GLN A 124 7.67 6.34 10.89
N CYS A 125 6.63 6.58 11.69
CA CYS A 125 5.80 5.53 12.28
C CYS A 125 4.50 5.27 11.52
N LEU A 126 4.10 6.16 10.60
CA LEU A 126 2.84 6.07 9.92
C LEU A 126 2.90 4.98 8.84
N HIS A 127 1.99 4.03 8.95
CA HIS A 127 1.73 3.02 7.94
C HIS A 127 0.24 2.99 7.59
N PHE A 128 -0.08 2.29 6.53
CA PHE A 128 -1.44 1.99 6.13
C PHE A 128 -1.60 0.48 6.05
N VAL A 129 -2.79 0.01 6.43
CA VAL A 129 -3.14 -1.41 6.39
C VAL A 129 -4.42 -1.54 5.61
N ILE A 130 -4.45 -2.50 4.68
CA ILE A 130 -5.69 -3.00 4.11
C ILE A 130 -5.96 -4.36 4.75
N GLU A 131 -7.15 -4.52 5.30
CA GLU A 131 -7.58 -5.72 5.99
C GLU A 131 -8.82 -6.28 5.30
N GLY A 132 -8.89 -7.61 5.18
CA GLY A 132 -10.09 -8.32 4.71
C GLY A 132 -10.58 -9.32 5.74
N TYR A 133 -11.89 -9.43 5.86
CA TYR A 133 -12.57 -10.25 6.87
C TYR A 133 -13.64 -11.15 6.25
N GLY A 134 -14.10 -12.16 6.98
CA GLY A 134 -15.25 -12.98 6.57
C GLY A 134 -15.02 -13.79 5.29
N GLY A 135 -13.77 -14.18 5.01
CA GLY A 135 -13.42 -14.96 3.83
C GLY A 135 -13.24 -14.16 2.55
N GLU A 136 -13.10 -12.83 2.63
CA GLU A 136 -12.77 -11.99 1.46
C GLU A 136 -11.53 -12.50 0.73
N ASN A 137 -11.59 -12.52 -0.59
CA ASN A 137 -10.52 -13.02 -1.44
C ASN A 137 -9.53 -11.89 -1.81
N PRO A 138 -8.25 -11.95 -1.39
CA PRO A 138 -7.26 -10.91 -1.72
C PRO A 138 -7.06 -10.72 -3.23
N ASP A 139 -7.23 -11.79 -4.03
CA ASP A 139 -7.09 -11.73 -5.48
C ASP A 139 -8.16 -10.88 -6.16
N GLU A 140 -9.37 -10.80 -5.58
CA GLU A 140 -10.44 -9.97 -6.11
C GLU A 140 -10.12 -8.49 -5.92
N LEU A 141 -9.62 -8.12 -4.74
CA LEU A 141 -9.13 -6.77 -4.50
C LEU A 141 -7.93 -6.44 -5.40
N ALA A 142 -7.00 -7.39 -5.60
CA ALA A 142 -5.84 -7.19 -6.48
C ALA A 142 -6.28 -6.81 -7.91
N LYS A 143 -7.23 -7.57 -8.48
CA LYS A 143 -7.82 -7.27 -9.79
C LYS A 143 -8.50 -5.90 -9.82
N PHE A 144 -9.23 -5.57 -8.74
CA PHE A 144 -9.93 -4.29 -8.63
C PHE A 144 -8.96 -3.11 -8.59
N LEU A 145 -7.87 -3.21 -7.83
CA LEU A 145 -6.80 -2.21 -7.77
C LEU A 145 -6.13 -2.01 -9.12
N ASP A 146 -5.87 -3.08 -9.88
CA ASP A 146 -5.31 -2.98 -11.22
C ASP A 146 -6.28 -2.29 -12.19
N ALA A 147 -7.58 -2.62 -12.13
CA ALA A 147 -8.60 -2.06 -13.01
C ALA A 147 -8.85 -0.56 -12.77
N THR A 148 -8.72 -0.12 -11.52
CA THR A 148 -8.93 1.27 -11.08
C THR A 148 -7.67 2.13 -11.14
N ARG A 149 -6.47 1.54 -11.28
CA ARG A 149 -5.20 2.29 -11.33
C ARG A 149 -5.16 3.40 -12.39
N LYS A 150 -5.88 3.22 -13.50
CA LYS A 150 -6.04 4.23 -14.56
C LYS A 150 -6.61 5.57 -14.07
N TYR A 151 -7.30 5.59 -12.93
CA TYR A 151 -7.87 6.80 -12.34
C TYR A 151 -6.88 7.59 -11.47
N LEU A 152 -5.73 7.00 -11.10
CA LEU A 152 -4.63 7.73 -10.47
C LEU A 152 -4.01 8.76 -11.43
N THR A 153 -4.19 8.56 -12.73
CA THR A 153 -3.67 9.42 -13.79
C THR A 153 -4.82 10.00 -14.61
N LYS A 154 -5.43 11.10 -14.15
CA LYS A 154 -5.94 12.14 -15.06
C LYS A 154 -6.37 13.42 -14.34
N LYS A 155 -5.77 14.52 -14.80
CA LYS A 155 -6.29 15.89 -14.77
C LYS A 155 -7.82 15.90 -14.84
N ARG A 156 -8.46 16.57 -13.89
CA ARG A 156 -9.81 17.10 -14.08
C ARG A 156 -9.70 18.59 -14.43
N ARG A 157 -10.03 18.83 -15.72
CA ARG A 157 -10.54 20.03 -16.39
C ARG A 157 -10.19 21.39 -15.80
#